data_AF-A0A7S0K5Q4-F1
#
_entry.id   AF-A0A7S0K5Q4-F1
#
_cell.length_a   1.000
_cell.length_b   1.000
_cell.length_c   1.000
_cell.angle_alpha   90.00
_cell.angle_beta   90.00
_cell.angle_gamma   90.00
#
_symmetry.space_group_name_H-M   'P 1'
#
loop_
_entity.id
_entity.type
_entity.pdbx_description
1 polymer ?
#
loop_
_entity_poly.entity_id
_entity_poly.type
_entity_poly.pdbx_seq_one_letter_code
_entity_poly.pdbx_strand_id
1 'polypeptide(L)'
;HPLGPSATPPVMAGSGSKPNGGLLPSSHAGSASDRARVLRRWPFASALRRMTTVVQIDGELRALTKGAPEAVAELLREVPEGYNDAATALSLAGARVIALAWKRLKLDVPPSRLRAAVDAVSREDVETGLTSAGFLVLDCPLKPDSADVVEKLRMADQAVVMITGDHPLTAVA
;
A
#
# COMPACT_ATOMS: atom_id res chain seq x y z
N HIS A 1 47.41 -0.35 -28.76
CA HIS A 1 46.97 -0.63 -30.14
C HIS A 1 47.58 -1.94 -30.60
N PRO A 2 46.87 -2.83 -31.31
CA PRO A 2 45.47 -2.75 -31.81
C PRO A 2 44.53 -3.72 -31.05
N LEU A 3 43.24 -3.46 -30.79
CA LEU A 3 42.07 -3.05 -31.61
C LEU A 3 41.34 -4.19 -32.32
N GLY A 4 40.14 -4.53 -31.80
CA GLY A 4 38.87 -4.83 -32.51
C GLY A 4 38.78 -6.10 -33.38
N PRO A 5 37.58 -6.52 -33.84
CA PRO A 5 36.28 -5.78 -33.93
C PRO A 5 35.14 -6.50 -33.13
N SER A 6 34.10 -5.88 -32.56
CA SER A 6 33.01 -5.00 -33.06
C SER A 6 32.20 -5.56 -34.23
N ALA A 7 31.00 -6.11 -33.96
CA ALA A 7 29.93 -6.23 -34.96
C ALA A 7 28.54 -6.47 -34.32
N THR A 8 27.74 -5.42 -34.22
CA THR A 8 26.28 -5.39 -34.47
C THR A 8 26.05 -5.21 -35.99
N PRO A 9 24.81 -5.22 -36.55
CA PRO A 9 23.59 -6.02 -36.36
C PRO A 9 23.18 -6.71 -37.70
N PRO A 10 21.90 -7.10 -37.90
CA PRO A 10 21.21 -6.41 -39.00
C PRO A 10 19.88 -5.76 -38.58
N VAL A 11 19.73 -4.54 -39.06
CA VAL A 11 18.48 -3.79 -39.16
C VAL A 11 17.70 -4.35 -40.34
N MET A 12 16.43 -4.71 -40.14
CA MET A 12 15.45 -4.81 -41.22
C MET A 12 14.41 -3.73 -41.02
N ALA A 13 14.50 -2.70 -41.87
CA ALA A 13 13.45 -1.74 -42.08
C ALA A 13 12.29 -2.43 -42.80
N GLY A 14 11.07 -2.27 -42.29
CA GLY A 14 9.83 -2.74 -42.90
C GLY A 14 8.71 -1.78 -42.56
N SER A 15 8.11 -1.22 -43.62
CA SER A 15 7.16 -0.11 -43.66
C SER A 15 5.93 -0.25 -42.77
N GLY A 16 5.40 0.91 -42.34
CA GLY A 16 4.22 1.01 -41.51
C GLY A 16 2.93 0.46 -42.10
N SER A 17 2.06 0.01 -41.20
CA SER A 17 0.61 0.18 -41.26
C SER A 17 0.04 -0.09 -39.88
N LYS A 18 -0.69 0.87 -39.29
CA LYS A 18 -1.51 0.64 -38.09
C LYS A 18 -2.65 -0.30 -38.48
N PRO A 19 -3.04 -1.24 -37.59
CA PRO A 19 -4.41 -1.15 -37.12
C PRO A 19 -4.61 -1.48 -35.62
N ASN A 20 -5.65 -0.83 -35.11
CA ASN A 20 -6.38 -0.98 -33.86
C ASN A 20 -6.21 -2.26 -33.03
N GLY A 21 -5.96 -2.02 -31.73
CA GLY A 21 -6.82 -2.47 -30.63
C GLY A 21 -7.35 -3.90 -30.68
N GLY A 22 -6.61 -4.82 -30.06
CA GLY A 22 -7.10 -6.14 -29.70
C GLY A 22 -6.20 -6.75 -28.62
N LEU A 23 -6.59 -6.59 -27.35
CA LEU A 23 -5.94 -7.27 -26.23
C LEU A 23 -6.21 -8.77 -26.36
N LEU A 24 -5.14 -9.56 -26.54
CA LEU A 24 -5.15 -11.00 -26.46
C LEU A 24 -5.49 -11.41 -25.01
N PRO A 25 -6.38 -12.39 -24.76
CA PRO A 25 -6.66 -12.85 -23.41
C PRO A 25 -5.50 -13.73 -22.93
N SER A 26 -4.74 -13.25 -21.95
CA SER A 26 -3.81 -14.08 -21.19
C SER A 26 -4.60 -14.96 -20.21
N SER A 27 -4.74 -16.23 -20.57
CA SER A 27 -5.31 -17.27 -19.74
C SER A 27 -4.41 -17.56 -18.53
N HIS A 28 -4.68 -16.91 -17.40
CA HIS A 28 -4.34 -17.46 -16.09
C HIS A 28 -5.60 -18.13 -15.55
N ALA A 29 -5.54 -19.45 -15.45
CA ALA A 29 -6.60 -20.31 -14.93
C ALA A 29 -6.93 -19.91 -13.49
N GLY A 30 -7.99 -19.10 -13.34
CA GLY A 30 -8.60 -18.82 -12.04
C GLY A 30 -9.31 -20.08 -11.52
N SER A 31 -8.69 -20.72 -10.54
CA SER A 31 -9.34 -21.74 -9.70
C SER A 31 -10.52 -21.11 -8.94
N ALA A 32 -11.74 -21.51 -9.29
CA ALA A 32 -12.98 -21.44 -8.49
C ALA A 32 -13.14 -20.23 -7.52
N SER A 33 -13.30 -19.02 -8.07
CA SER A 33 -14.12 -17.92 -7.52
C SER A 33 -14.20 -17.75 -5.97
N ASP A 34 -13.10 -17.37 -5.32
CA ASP A 34 -13.12 -16.64 -4.03
C ASP A 34 -13.93 -15.34 -4.19
N ARG A 35 -15.24 -15.37 -3.95
CA ARG A 35 -16.08 -14.17 -4.06
C ARG A 35 -15.98 -13.35 -2.77
N ALA A 36 -14.97 -12.50 -2.70
CA ALA A 36 -14.91 -11.47 -1.67
C ALA A 36 -16.05 -10.44 -1.88
N ARG A 37 -16.93 -10.31 -0.88
CA ARG A 37 -18.01 -9.32 -0.87
C ARG A 37 -17.73 -8.25 0.17
N VAL A 38 -17.71 -6.98 -0.24
CA VAL A 38 -17.61 -5.87 0.72
C VAL A 38 -18.98 -5.56 1.31
N LEU A 39 -19.06 -5.53 2.65
CA LEU A 39 -20.30 -5.23 3.37
C LEU A 39 -20.34 -3.80 3.88
N ARG A 40 -19.22 -3.29 4.41
CA ARG A 40 -19.12 -1.93 4.95
C ARG A 40 -17.71 -1.39 4.85
N ARG A 41 -17.58 -0.09 4.64
CA ARG A 41 -16.30 0.63 4.59
C ARG A 41 -16.35 1.83 5.54
N TRP A 42 -15.35 1.94 6.39
CA TRP A 42 -14.95 3.20 6.99
C TRP A 42 -13.82 3.77 6.14
N PRO A 43 -14.06 4.87 5.41
CA PRO A 43 -13.06 5.46 4.53
C PRO A 43 -11.85 5.94 5.34
N PHE A 44 -10.77 6.22 4.60
CA PHE A 44 -9.58 6.82 5.19
C PHE A 44 -9.94 8.16 5.85
N ALA A 45 -9.63 8.26 7.14
CA ALA A 45 -9.76 9.50 7.89
C ALA A 45 -8.35 10.00 8.24
N SER A 46 -7.99 11.21 7.79
CA SER A 46 -6.66 11.78 8.00
C SER A 46 -6.27 11.82 9.48
N ALA A 47 -7.19 12.24 10.36
CA ALA A 47 -6.98 12.27 11.81
C ALA A 47 -6.67 10.88 12.41
N LEU A 48 -7.19 9.80 11.81
CA LEU A 48 -6.96 8.43 12.28
C LEU A 48 -5.86 7.70 11.51
N ARG A 49 -5.39 8.29 10.39
CA ARG A 49 -4.35 7.75 9.49
C ARG A 49 -4.60 6.31 9.04
N ARG A 50 -5.86 5.89 8.96
CA ARG A 50 -6.26 4.52 8.63
C ARG A 50 -7.66 4.43 8.05
N MET A 51 -7.93 3.30 7.39
CA MET A 51 -9.25 2.89 6.92
C MET A 51 -9.51 1.43 7.25
N THR A 52 -10.79 1.07 7.38
CA THR A 52 -11.21 -0.29 7.74
C THR A 52 -12.38 -0.73 6.87
N THR A 53 -12.41 -1.98 6.46
CA THR A 53 -13.47 -2.57 5.64
C THR A 53 -13.92 -3.90 6.25
N VAL A 54 -15.23 -4.11 6.34
CA VAL A 54 -15.80 -5.43 6.63
C VAL A 54 -16.11 -6.12 5.31
N VAL A 55 -15.53 -7.30 5.15
CA VAL A 55 -15.70 -8.17 3.99
C VAL A 55 -16.22 -9.53 4.41
N GLN A 56 -16.94 -10.18 3.51
CA GLN A 56 -17.22 -11.60 3.56
C GLN A 56 -16.36 -12.30 2.51
N ILE A 57 -15.46 -13.18 2.95
CA ILE A 57 -14.59 -13.98 2.09
C ILE A 57 -14.83 -15.44 2.48
N ASP A 58 -15.20 -16.28 1.53
CA ASP A 58 -15.49 -17.70 1.73
C ASP A 58 -16.53 -17.97 2.83
N GLY A 59 -17.53 -17.09 2.92
CA GLY A 59 -18.58 -17.13 3.94
C GLY A 59 -18.15 -16.55 5.29
N GLU A 60 -16.87 -16.34 5.54
CA GLU A 60 -16.35 -15.75 6.78
C GLU A 60 -16.35 -14.23 6.76
N LEU A 61 -16.82 -13.60 7.85
CA LEU A 61 -16.68 -12.16 8.04
C LEU A 61 -15.28 -11.81 8.56
N ARG A 62 -14.65 -10.85 7.89
CA ARG A 62 -13.35 -10.30 8.29
C ARG A 62 -13.39 -8.78 8.27
N ALA A 63 -12.84 -8.17 9.30
CA ALA A 63 -12.43 -6.78 9.29
C ALA A 63 -11.00 -6.71 8.73
N LEU A 64 -10.78 -5.83 7.77
CA LEU A 64 -9.48 -5.56 7.16
C LEU A 64 -9.16 -4.08 7.38
N THR A 65 -8.02 -3.80 7.99
CA THR A 65 -7.56 -2.44 8.29
C THR A 65 -6.24 -2.19 7.59
N LYS A 66 -6.11 -1.01 7.00
CA LYS A 66 -4.84 -0.52 6.46
C LYS A 66 -4.61 0.94 6.86
N GLY A 67 -3.38 1.30 7.17
CA GLY A 67 -3.05 2.64 7.63
C GLY A 67 -1.57 2.85 7.90
N ALA A 68 -1.26 3.98 8.53
CA ALA A 68 0.08 4.25 9.02
C ALA A 68 0.50 3.22 10.10
N PRO A 69 1.77 2.78 10.12
CA PRO A 69 2.23 1.75 11.05
C PRO A 69 1.88 2.01 12.51
N GLU A 70 2.06 3.24 12.98
CA GLU A 70 1.76 3.68 14.34
C GLU A 70 0.27 3.65 14.65
N ALA A 71 -0.57 4.04 13.69
CA ALA A 71 -2.03 4.06 13.87
C ALA A 71 -2.64 2.65 13.85
N VAL A 72 -2.02 1.70 13.15
CA VAL A 72 -2.45 0.30 13.14
C VAL A 72 -1.95 -0.43 14.38
N ALA A 73 -0.75 -0.11 14.88
CA ALA A 73 -0.17 -0.70 16.10
C ALA A 73 -1.10 -0.53 17.30
N GLU A 74 -1.73 0.64 17.45
CA GLU A 74 -2.71 0.94 18.51
C GLU A 74 -3.94 0.02 18.50
N LEU A 75 -4.25 -0.63 17.38
CA LEU A 75 -5.43 -1.49 17.22
C LEU A 75 -5.10 -2.98 17.37
N LEU A 76 -3.82 -3.35 17.40
CA LEU A 76 -3.40 -4.74 17.47
C LEU A 76 -3.69 -5.31 18.86
N ARG A 77 -4.07 -6.59 18.92
CA ARG A 77 -4.13 -7.33 20.18
C ARG A 77 -2.74 -7.44 20.81
N GLU A 78 -1.76 -7.71 19.96
CA GLU A 78 -0.36 -7.89 20.31
C GLU A 78 0.46 -7.34 19.15
N VAL A 79 1.40 -6.45 19.47
CA VAL A 79 2.32 -5.87 18.49
C VAL A 79 3.48 -6.84 18.32
N PRO A 80 3.74 -7.37 17.11
CA PRO A 80 4.87 -8.27 16.88
C PRO A 80 6.20 -7.65 17.30
N GLU A 81 7.13 -8.47 17.79
CA GLU A 81 8.48 -8.02 18.11
C GLU A 81 9.16 -7.42 16.87
N GLY A 82 9.82 -6.27 17.05
CA GLY A 82 10.48 -5.54 15.96
C GLY A 82 9.54 -4.83 14.99
N TYR A 83 8.22 -4.83 15.20
CA TYR A 83 7.26 -4.16 14.30
C TYR A 83 7.57 -2.67 14.10
N ASN A 84 7.80 -1.94 15.20
CA ASN A 84 8.08 -0.50 15.14
C ASN A 84 9.46 -0.20 14.53
N ASP A 85 10.45 -1.03 14.84
CA ASP A 85 11.81 -0.86 14.31
C ASP A 85 11.83 -1.13 12.81
N ALA A 86 11.14 -2.17 12.34
CA ALA A 86 11.00 -2.48 10.93
C ALA A 86 10.25 -1.37 10.18
N ALA A 87 9.13 -0.87 10.73
CA ALA A 87 8.39 0.24 10.15
C ALA A 87 9.25 1.51 10.04
N THR A 88 10.02 1.81 11.09
CA THR A 88 10.96 2.94 11.11
C THR A 88 12.07 2.78 10.08
N ALA A 89 12.73 1.62 10.05
CA ALA A 89 13.82 1.34 9.13
C ALA A 89 13.39 1.44 7.66
N LEU A 90 12.22 0.90 7.32
CA LEU A 90 11.64 1.01 5.98
C LEU A 90 11.28 2.46 5.63
N SER A 91 10.76 3.22 6.59
CA SER A 91 10.42 4.64 6.38
C SER A 91 11.67 5.50 6.18
N LEU A 92 12.74 5.25 6.96
CA LEU A 92 14.04 5.91 6.83
C LEU A 92 14.76 5.56 5.53
N ALA A 93 14.43 4.42 4.92
CA ALA A 93 14.89 4.07 3.58
C ALA A 93 14.11 4.80 2.47
N GLY A 94 13.23 5.74 2.81
CA GLY A 94 12.41 6.50 1.86
C GLY A 94 11.20 5.74 1.30
N ALA A 95 10.91 4.54 1.83
CA ALA A 95 9.78 3.76 1.37
C ALA A 95 8.47 4.23 2.02
N ARG A 96 7.39 4.21 1.25
CA ARG A 96 6.04 4.41 1.80
C ARG A 96 5.56 3.10 2.41
N VAL A 97 5.48 3.07 3.73
CA VAL A 97 5.05 1.89 4.51
C VAL A 97 3.57 1.99 4.86
N ILE A 98 2.80 0.94 4.56
CA ILE A 98 1.39 0.80 4.95
C ILE A 98 1.24 -0.47 5.76
N ALA A 99 0.82 -0.36 7.02
CA ALA A 99 0.53 -1.51 7.85
C ALA A 99 -0.83 -2.12 7.52
N LEU A 100 -0.88 -3.45 7.55
CA LEU A 100 -2.06 -4.25 7.29
C LEU A 100 -2.41 -5.04 8.56
N ALA A 101 -3.68 -5.06 8.91
CA ALA A 101 -4.19 -5.84 10.03
C ALA A 101 -5.58 -6.39 9.72
N TRP A 102 -5.96 -7.44 10.43
CA TRP A 102 -7.24 -8.10 10.21
C TRP A 102 -7.82 -8.71 11.49
N LYS A 103 -9.12 -8.98 11.48
CA LYS A 103 -9.82 -9.69 12.56
C LYS A 103 -11.00 -10.46 12.01
N ARG A 104 -11.22 -11.70 12.46
CA ARG A 104 -12.48 -12.42 12.19
C ARG A 104 -13.61 -11.81 13.02
N LEU A 105 -14.73 -11.50 12.38
CA LEU A 105 -15.93 -11.05 13.07
C LEU A 105 -16.89 -12.24 13.19
N LYS A 106 -17.43 -12.45 14.40
CA LYS A 106 -18.50 -13.43 14.63
C LYS A 106 -19.77 -12.64 14.92
N LEU A 107 -20.68 -12.62 13.95
CA LEU A 107 -22.02 -12.08 14.13
C LEU A 107 -23.00 -13.26 14.05
N ASP A 108 -23.65 -13.55 15.17
CA ASP A 108 -24.64 -14.62 15.26
C ASP A 108 -26.00 -14.13 14.76
N VAL A 109 -26.12 -13.99 13.43
CA VAL A 109 -27.32 -13.51 12.76
C VAL A 109 -27.58 -14.30 11.48
N PRO A 110 -28.85 -14.50 11.08
CA PRO A 110 -29.16 -15.14 9.82
C PRO A 110 -28.60 -14.34 8.63
N PRO A 111 -28.24 -15.00 7.50
CA PRO A 111 -27.69 -14.33 6.32
C PRO A 111 -28.55 -13.16 5.79
N SER A 112 -29.87 -13.24 5.97
CA SER A 112 -30.83 -12.18 5.59
C SER A 112 -30.66 -10.89 6.39
N ARG A 113 -30.16 -10.96 7.63
CA ARG A 113 -29.94 -9.80 8.52
C ARG A 113 -28.48 -9.38 8.64
N LEU A 114 -27.56 -10.13 8.02
CA LEU A 114 -26.11 -9.88 8.08
C LEU A 114 -25.73 -8.43 7.75
N ARG A 115 -26.34 -7.86 6.70
CA ARG A 115 -26.07 -6.49 6.28
C ARG A 115 -26.46 -5.47 7.36
N ALA A 116 -27.67 -5.57 7.89
CA ALA A 116 -28.15 -4.69 8.95
C ALA A 116 -27.31 -4.84 10.23
N ALA A 117 -26.89 -6.07 10.56
CA ALA A 117 -26.02 -6.32 11.70
C ALA A 117 -24.65 -5.65 11.52
N VAL A 118 -24.02 -5.78 10.35
CA VAL A 118 -22.74 -5.12 10.04
C VAL A 118 -22.86 -3.59 10.05
N ASP A 119 -23.98 -3.04 9.57
CA ASP A 119 -24.24 -1.60 9.60
C ASP A 119 -24.49 -1.06 11.02
N ALA A 120 -24.90 -1.91 11.96
CA ALA A 120 -25.11 -1.56 13.36
C ALA A 120 -23.82 -1.61 14.22
N VAL A 121 -22.78 -2.32 13.81
CA VAL A 121 -21.50 -2.39 14.56
C VAL A 121 -20.82 -1.02 14.57
N SER A 122 -20.24 -0.60 15.69
CA SER A 122 -19.45 0.64 15.74
C SER A 122 -18.10 0.48 15.03
N ARG A 123 -17.40 1.58 14.73
CA ARG A 123 -16.06 1.50 14.16
C ARG A 123 -15.08 0.95 15.19
N GLU A 124 -15.25 1.39 16.43
CA GLU A 124 -14.41 1.12 17.59
C GLU A 124 -14.41 -0.38 17.93
N ASP A 125 -15.58 -1.02 17.87
CA ASP A 125 -15.71 -2.47 18.08
C ASP A 125 -15.02 -3.28 16.97
N VAL A 126 -14.97 -2.75 15.75
CA VAL A 126 -14.28 -3.40 14.64
C VAL A 126 -12.77 -3.17 14.72
N GLU A 127 -12.34 -1.94 15.01
CA GLU A 127 -10.95 -1.49 15.10
C GLU A 127 -10.33 -1.76 16.48
N THR A 128 -10.43 -2.99 16.98
CA THR A 128 -9.80 -3.39 18.26
C THR A 128 -9.38 -4.86 18.25
N GLY A 129 -8.28 -5.20 18.91
CA GLY A 129 -7.79 -6.57 19.02
C GLY A 129 -7.51 -7.23 17.67
N LEU A 130 -7.00 -6.44 16.71
CA LEU A 130 -6.63 -6.91 15.38
C LEU A 130 -5.35 -7.76 15.43
N THR A 131 -5.16 -8.60 14.43
CA THR A 131 -3.92 -9.35 14.19
C THR A 131 -3.15 -8.69 13.05
N SER A 132 -1.85 -8.48 13.22
CA SER A 132 -1.00 -7.95 12.16
C SER A 132 -0.96 -8.91 10.97
N ALA A 133 -1.04 -8.36 9.76
CA ALA A 133 -0.81 -9.06 8.50
C ALA A 133 0.51 -8.62 7.82
N GLY A 134 1.29 -7.75 8.47
CA GLY A 134 2.56 -7.23 7.96
C GLY A 134 2.43 -5.86 7.28
N PHE A 135 3.44 -5.53 6.47
CA PHE A 135 3.56 -4.24 5.79
C PHE A 135 3.44 -4.40 4.26
N LEU A 136 2.76 -3.45 3.64
CA LEU A 136 2.91 -3.15 2.23
C LEU A 136 3.94 -2.02 2.09
N VAL A 137 5.04 -2.32 1.41
CA VAL A 137 6.14 -1.37 1.17
C VAL A 137 6.10 -0.94 -0.28
N LEU A 138 5.99 0.37 -0.51
CA LEU A 138 5.97 0.96 -1.83
C LEU A 138 7.24 1.79 -2.00
N ASP A 139 8.05 1.43 -2.99
CA ASP A 139 9.22 2.22 -3.36
C ASP A 139 8.76 3.58 -3.89
N CYS A 140 9.31 4.65 -3.31
CA CYS A 140 9.01 6.03 -3.65
C CYS A 140 10.31 6.74 -4.01
N PRO A 141 10.91 6.44 -5.18
CA PRO A 141 12.20 6.99 -5.54
C PRO A 141 12.11 8.52 -5.59
N LEU A 142 13.00 9.19 -4.85
CA LEU A 142 13.22 10.62 -4.97
C LEU A 142 13.61 10.94 -6.42
N LYS A 143 13.21 12.11 -6.93
CA LYS A 143 13.69 12.54 -8.25
C LYS A 143 15.22 12.68 -8.17
N PRO A 144 15.97 12.08 -9.12
CA PRO A 144 17.44 12.08 -9.06
C PRO A 144 18.02 13.51 -9.00
N ASP A 145 17.37 14.47 -9.63
CA ASP A 145 17.81 15.87 -9.66
C ASP A 145 17.56 16.62 -8.34
N SER A 146 16.80 16.06 -7.39
CA SER A 146 16.45 16.75 -6.15
C SER A 146 17.64 16.92 -5.21
N ALA A 147 18.53 15.94 -5.14
CA ALA A 147 19.74 16.02 -4.32
C ALA A 147 20.68 17.12 -4.83
N ASP A 148 20.97 17.09 -6.14
CA ASP A 148 21.84 18.06 -6.81
C ASP A 148 21.32 19.50 -6.69
N VAL A 149 20.01 19.69 -6.79
CA VAL A 149 19.39 21.01 -6.65
C VAL A 149 19.48 21.51 -5.21
N VAL A 150 19.20 20.66 -4.22
CA VAL A 150 19.35 21.04 -2.80
C VAL A 150 20.80 21.39 -2.46
N GLU A 151 21.76 20.63 -2.99
CA GLU A 151 23.19 20.93 -2.80
C GLU A 151 23.59 22.27 -3.42
N LYS A 152 23.17 22.53 -4.67
CA LYS A 152 23.42 23.83 -5.34
C LYS A 152 22.83 25.01 -4.58
N LEU A 153 21.63 24.86 -4.02
CA LEU A 153 20.98 25.90 -3.22
C LEU A 153 21.72 26.15 -1.89
N ARG A 154 22.19 25.09 -1.21
CA ARG A 154 23.03 25.22 0.00
C ARG A 154 24.36 25.89 -0.30
N MET A 155 25.01 25.51 -1.41
CA MET A 155 26.27 26.13 -1.87
C MET A 155 26.10 27.61 -2.25
N ALA A 156 24.89 28.03 -2.61
CA ALA A 156 24.54 29.42 -2.91
C ALA A 156 24.14 30.24 -1.66
N ASP A 157 24.36 29.71 -0.45
CA ASP A 157 23.99 30.30 0.84
C ASP A 157 22.48 30.63 0.96
N GLN A 158 21.65 29.87 0.24
CA GLN A 158 20.20 29.98 0.31
C GLN A 158 19.66 29.00 1.35
N ALA A 159 18.81 29.50 2.25
CA ALA A 159 18.12 28.66 3.22
C ALA A 159 17.18 27.67 2.52
N VAL A 160 17.44 26.37 2.65
CA VAL A 160 16.58 25.32 2.13
C VAL A 160 15.68 24.83 3.27
N VAL A 161 14.38 25.09 3.14
CA VAL A 161 13.35 24.61 4.08
C VAL A 161 12.42 23.66 3.34
N MET A 162 12.23 22.46 3.88
CA MET A 162 11.22 21.54 3.38
C MET A 162 9.86 21.92 3.97
N ILE A 163 8.89 22.23 3.11
CA ILE A 163 7.48 22.38 3.49
C ILE A 163 6.76 21.16 2.96
N THR A 164 6.50 20.18 3.83
CA THR A 164 5.72 18.99 3.50
C THR A 164 4.50 18.86 4.41
N GLY A 165 3.42 18.31 3.88
CA GLY A 165 2.21 17.93 4.63
C GLY A 165 2.22 16.47 5.08
N ASP A 166 3.32 15.75 4.85
CA ASP A 166 3.49 14.36 5.25
C ASP A 166 3.84 14.21 6.74
N HIS A 167 3.73 13.00 7.26
CA HIS A 167 4.05 12.70 8.65
C HIS A 167 5.52 13.08 8.95
N PRO A 168 5.88 13.60 10.14
CA PRO A 168 7.24 14.05 10.44
C PRO A 168 8.32 13.01 10.12
N LEU A 169 8.06 11.73 10.39
CA LEU A 169 9.01 10.64 10.12
C LEU A 169 9.37 10.46 8.64
N THR A 170 8.46 10.79 7.72
CA THR A 170 8.73 10.77 6.27
C THR A 170 9.38 12.06 5.78
N ALA A 171 9.38 13.13 6.58
CA ALA A 171 10.03 14.40 6.24
C ALA A 171 11.52 14.44 6.64
N VAL A 172 11.95 13.56 7.56
CA VAL A 172 13.36 13.46 8.00
C VAL A 172 14.14 12.37 7.25
N ALA A 173 13.44 11.43 6.61
CA ALA A 173 14.03 10.42 5.73
C ALA A 173 14.43 11.04 4.39
#